data_AF-A0A7S0S0J0-F1
#
_entry.id   AF-A0A7S0S0J0-F1
#
_cell.length_a   1.000
_cell.length_b   1.000
_cell.length_c   1.000
_cell.angle_alpha   90.00
_cell.angle_beta   90.00
_cell.angle_gamma   90.00
#
_symmetry.space_group_name_H-M   'P 1'
#
loop_
_entity.id
_entity.type
_entity.pdbx_description
1 polymer ?
#
loop_
_entity_poly.entity_id
_entity_poly.type
_entity_poly.pdbx_seq_one_letter_code
_entity_poly.pdbx_strand_id
1 'polypeptide(L)'
;GRGAGQGGRRPYLSNQRPQKYDRNKFLQANYRFLVSDGVDARGFHADADRMLDWDDVIQVELLSAAPVQCPISLDAPPLCPQITPCGHIFAFPSIMQHLMHHGGDQLKRSAPCPLCFAPLVARELRLALITPVTPAKVGSAATFQLLKRGRTTILPQCAGAGAPLGKPGPTTTTTDAATSSSSSTAASTATAASQGPHPLRVNPYAKFATADSKAAMGLWAGAASELAAYARAVTAEGGMDAAQVAPYIYASLDALALRARRWATHRAQVLAAQLPGAVLGGEGEEAVEAEREGAVMVVAETVVEGWVVVAMVVVGKEVVETVVVGRVEAEREG
;
A
#
# COMPACT_ATOMS: atom_id res chain seq x y z
N GLY A 1 13.76 24.23 -65.41
CA GLY A 1 13.39 24.92 -64.18
C GLY A 1 13.65 24.02 -62.99
N ARG A 2 14.45 24.45 -62.02
CA ARG A 2 14.77 23.68 -60.81
C ARG A 2 13.60 23.83 -59.82
N GLY A 3 12.96 22.72 -59.46
CA GLY A 3 11.93 22.68 -58.42
C GLY A 3 12.56 22.77 -57.04
N ALA A 4 12.27 23.85 -56.31
CA ALA A 4 12.70 24.05 -54.94
C ALA A 4 11.76 23.27 -53.99
N GLY A 5 12.27 22.19 -53.40
CA GLY A 5 11.60 21.51 -52.29
C GLY A 5 11.68 22.37 -51.03
N GLN A 6 10.54 22.88 -50.57
CA GLN A 6 10.42 23.51 -49.26
C GLN A 6 10.47 22.42 -48.18
N GLY A 7 11.69 22.14 -47.70
CA GLY A 7 11.89 21.43 -46.43
C GLY A 7 11.43 22.32 -45.28
N GLY A 8 10.17 22.16 -44.86
CA GLY A 8 9.62 22.80 -43.68
C GLY A 8 10.41 22.38 -42.44
N ARG A 9 11.35 23.22 -42.01
CA ARG A 9 12.00 23.09 -40.71
C ARG A 9 10.93 23.31 -39.65
N ARG A 10 10.48 22.24 -39.00
CA ARG A 10 9.73 22.34 -37.75
C ARG A 10 10.57 23.15 -36.76
N PRO A 11 10.12 24.31 -36.27
CA PRO A 11 10.86 25.02 -35.25
C PRO A 11 10.98 24.11 -34.03
N TYR A 12 12.21 23.89 -33.57
CA TYR A 12 12.50 23.28 -32.29
C TYR A 12 11.63 23.99 -31.25
N LEU A 13 10.78 23.26 -30.54
CA LEU A 13 9.97 23.76 -29.42
C LEU A 13 10.91 24.09 -28.25
N SER A 14 11.70 25.15 -28.37
CA SER A 14 12.68 25.60 -27.38
C SER A 14 12.05 26.41 -26.23
N ASN A 15 10.72 26.37 -26.08
CA ASN A 15 10.00 27.18 -25.10
C ASN A 15 9.12 26.38 -24.14
N GLN A 16 9.38 25.07 -23.97
CA GLN A 16 8.77 24.34 -22.86
C GLN A 16 9.42 24.80 -21.57
N ARG A 17 8.78 25.76 -20.89
CA ARG A 17 9.12 26.13 -19.51
C ARG A 17 9.25 24.83 -18.70
N PRO A 18 10.29 24.66 -17.88
CA PRO A 18 10.42 23.49 -17.02
C PRO A 18 9.10 23.30 -16.26
N GLN A 19 8.49 22.13 -16.41
CA GLN A 19 7.28 21.81 -15.67
C GLN A 19 7.58 21.94 -14.18
N LYS A 20 6.70 22.64 -13.46
CA LYS A 20 6.86 22.78 -12.01
C LYS A 20 6.80 21.38 -11.39
N TYR A 21 7.72 21.12 -10.46
CA TYR A 21 7.73 19.85 -9.72
C TYR A 21 6.39 19.66 -9.02
N ASP A 22 5.73 18.56 -9.34
CA ASP A 22 4.48 18.15 -8.72
C ASP A 22 4.71 16.83 -8.00
N ARG A 23 4.59 16.87 -6.67
CA ARG A 23 4.80 15.72 -5.77
C ARG A 23 3.89 14.57 -6.15
N ASN A 24 2.65 14.87 -6.49
CA ASN A 24 1.64 13.87 -6.81
C ASN A 24 1.99 13.13 -8.11
N LYS A 25 2.48 13.86 -9.12
CA LYS A 25 3.00 13.24 -10.36
C LYS A 25 4.26 12.42 -10.12
N PHE A 26 5.15 12.89 -9.24
CA PHE A 26 6.33 12.11 -8.86
C PHE A 26 5.94 10.77 -8.24
N LEU A 27 4.97 10.74 -7.32
CA LEU A 27 4.49 9.48 -6.74
C LEU A 27 3.91 8.55 -7.82
N GLN A 28 3.10 9.10 -8.71
CA GLN A 28 2.48 8.32 -9.77
C GLN A 28 3.47 7.71 -10.78
N ALA A 29 4.60 8.37 -11.01
CA ALA A 29 5.61 7.91 -11.94
C ALA A 29 6.55 6.85 -11.35
N ASN A 30 6.77 6.87 -10.03
CA ASN A 30 7.79 6.04 -9.38
C ASN A 30 7.22 4.86 -8.58
N TYR A 31 5.94 4.89 -8.24
CA TYR A 31 5.30 3.85 -7.44
C TYR A 31 4.11 3.21 -8.15
N ARG A 32 3.77 2.00 -7.72
CA ARG A 32 2.56 1.30 -8.11
C ARG A 32 1.60 1.25 -6.94
N PHE A 33 0.29 1.32 -7.21
CA PHE A 33 -0.71 1.50 -6.15
C PHE A 33 -1.64 0.30 -6.08
N LEU A 34 -1.89 -0.19 -4.88
CA LEU A 34 -3.03 -1.05 -4.60
C LEU A 34 -4.16 -0.19 -4.06
N VAL A 35 -5.29 -0.17 -4.74
CA VAL A 35 -6.42 0.71 -4.45
C VAL A 35 -7.69 -0.08 -4.18
N SER A 36 -8.68 0.54 -3.56
CA SER A 36 -10.00 -0.05 -3.37
C SER A 36 -10.64 -0.42 -4.71
N ASP A 37 -11.38 -1.54 -4.73
CA ASP A 37 -12.26 -1.95 -5.84
C ASP A 37 -13.52 -1.08 -5.97
N GLY A 38 -13.84 -0.24 -4.98
CA GLY A 38 -14.91 0.75 -5.08
C GLY A 38 -14.59 1.89 -6.07
N VAL A 39 -13.33 2.06 -6.45
CA VAL A 39 -12.91 3.13 -7.37
C VAL A 39 -13.37 2.85 -8.80
N ASP A 40 -13.92 3.85 -9.49
CA ASP A 40 -14.18 3.75 -10.92
C ASP A 40 -12.86 3.68 -11.72
N ALA A 41 -12.43 2.45 -11.99
CA ALA A 41 -11.23 2.16 -12.76
C ALA A 41 -11.27 2.77 -14.17
N ARG A 42 -12.46 2.96 -14.77
CA ARG A 42 -12.63 3.44 -16.17
C ARG A 42 -11.96 4.77 -16.41
N GLY A 43 -12.05 5.68 -15.44
CA GLY A 43 -11.38 6.97 -15.50
C GLY A 43 -9.86 6.87 -15.65
N PHE A 44 -9.25 5.89 -14.99
CA PHE A 44 -7.79 5.66 -15.03
C PHE A 44 -7.34 4.84 -16.24
N HIS A 45 -8.25 4.13 -16.91
CA HIS A 45 -7.96 3.47 -18.19
C HIS A 45 -7.87 4.47 -19.35
N ALA A 46 -8.57 5.60 -19.25
CA ALA A 46 -8.62 6.62 -20.29
C ALA A 46 -7.53 7.70 -20.13
N ASP A 47 -7.15 8.02 -18.89
CA ASP A 47 -6.22 9.10 -18.57
C ASP A 47 -5.10 8.63 -17.62
N ALA A 48 -3.85 8.72 -18.10
CA ALA A 48 -2.65 8.31 -17.36
C ALA A 48 -2.31 9.28 -16.23
N ASP A 49 -2.68 10.55 -16.37
CA ASP A 49 -2.37 11.64 -15.44
C ASP A 49 -3.46 11.82 -14.39
N ARG A 50 -4.55 11.06 -14.47
CA ARG A 50 -5.61 11.07 -13.46
C ARG A 50 -5.03 10.68 -12.09
N MET A 51 -5.24 11.56 -11.13
CA MET A 51 -4.78 11.37 -9.76
C MET A 51 -5.65 10.36 -9.01
N LEU A 52 -5.00 9.43 -8.31
CA LEU A 52 -5.66 8.52 -7.36
C LEU A 52 -5.96 9.31 -6.08
N ASP A 53 -7.13 9.08 -5.50
CA ASP A 53 -7.39 9.57 -4.15
C ASP A 53 -6.54 8.76 -3.16
N TRP A 54 -5.90 9.46 -2.22
CA TRP A 54 -5.06 8.83 -1.22
C TRP A 54 -5.87 7.99 -0.24
N ASP A 55 -7.14 8.33 -0.02
CA ASP A 55 -8.05 7.55 0.84
C ASP A 55 -8.47 6.21 0.23
N ASP A 56 -8.36 6.06 -1.09
CA ASP A 56 -8.58 4.78 -1.79
C ASP A 56 -7.34 3.88 -1.82
N VAL A 57 -6.15 4.44 -1.57
CA VAL A 57 -4.88 3.68 -1.56
C VAL A 57 -4.80 2.83 -0.31
N ILE A 58 -4.55 1.53 -0.49
CA ILE A 58 -4.37 0.54 0.59
C ILE A 58 -2.87 0.35 0.87
N GLN A 59 -2.10 0.16 -0.20
CA GLN A 59 -0.67 -0.12 -0.17
C GLN A 59 0.00 0.48 -1.41
N VAL A 60 1.28 0.82 -1.30
CA VAL A 60 2.11 1.35 -2.37
C VAL A 60 3.33 0.45 -2.59
N GLU A 61 3.57 0.02 -3.81
CA GLU A 61 4.75 -0.76 -4.18
C GLU A 61 5.86 0.13 -4.71
N LEU A 62 7.05 -0.03 -4.12
CA LEU A 62 8.31 0.54 -4.58
C LEU A 62 9.16 -0.57 -5.19
N LEU A 63 9.55 -0.39 -6.45
CA LEU A 63 10.57 -1.22 -7.07
C LEU A 63 11.94 -0.62 -6.74
N SER A 64 12.78 -1.36 -6.01
CA SER A 64 14.09 -0.85 -5.57
C SER A 64 15.23 -1.77 -5.98
N ALA A 65 16.28 -1.20 -6.56
CA ALA A 65 17.51 -1.92 -6.87
C ALA A 65 18.45 -2.08 -5.66
N ALA A 66 18.29 -1.21 -4.66
CA ALA A 66 19.07 -1.23 -3.43
C ALA A 66 18.19 -1.63 -2.24
N PRO A 67 18.78 -2.21 -1.18
CA PRO A 67 18.10 -2.37 0.10
C PRO A 67 17.56 -1.02 0.57
N VAL A 68 16.29 -0.98 0.95
CA VAL A 68 15.67 0.20 1.55
C VAL A 68 15.87 0.10 3.06
N GLN A 69 16.35 1.17 3.66
CA GLN A 69 16.63 1.27 5.08
C GLN A 69 15.75 2.35 5.70
N CYS A 70 15.27 2.12 6.93
CA CYS A 70 14.54 3.17 7.66
C CYS A 70 15.51 4.29 8.03
N PRO A 71 15.25 5.56 7.67
CA PRO A 71 16.15 6.67 8.04
C PRO A 71 16.09 7.03 9.53
N ILE A 72 15.14 6.48 10.31
CA ILE A 72 15.02 6.72 11.75
C ILE A 72 15.70 5.59 12.54
N SER A 73 15.30 4.33 12.32
CA SER A 73 15.86 3.19 13.08
C SER A 73 17.08 2.55 12.44
N LEU A 74 17.40 2.89 11.19
CA LEU A 74 18.50 2.32 10.42
C LEU A 74 18.35 0.81 10.10
N ASP A 75 17.18 0.22 10.33
CA ASP A 75 16.92 -1.19 9.98
C ASP A 75 16.69 -1.38 8.47
N ALA A 76 17.17 -2.50 7.94
CA ALA A 76 16.96 -2.94 6.57
C ALA A 76 16.61 -4.45 6.52
N PRO A 77 15.39 -4.84 6.10
CA PRO A 77 14.28 -3.96 5.72
C PRO A 77 13.61 -3.27 6.93
N PRO A 78 12.89 -2.14 6.73
CA PRO A 78 12.10 -1.52 7.78
C PRO A 78 10.99 -2.47 8.26
N LEU A 79 10.73 -2.51 9.58
CA LEU A 79 9.58 -3.25 10.12
C LEU A 79 8.26 -2.62 9.65
N CYS A 80 7.38 -3.42 9.05
CA CYS A 80 6.09 -3.00 8.50
C CYS A 80 6.18 -1.63 7.76
N PRO A 81 6.88 -1.53 6.62
CA PRO A 81 7.20 -0.25 6.00
C PRO A 81 5.95 0.61 5.73
N GLN A 82 6.02 1.89 6.09
CA GLN A 82 4.97 2.87 5.82
C GLN A 82 5.48 3.97 4.89
N ILE A 83 4.71 4.30 3.86
CA ILE A 83 4.95 5.47 3.01
C ILE A 83 4.06 6.64 3.44
N THR A 84 4.62 7.84 3.35
CA THR A 84 3.96 9.12 3.59
C THR A 84 3.44 9.72 2.27
N PRO A 85 2.48 10.68 2.29
CA PRO A 85 2.05 11.40 1.09
C PRO A 85 3.17 12.20 0.40
N CYS A 86 4.29 12.43 1.09
CA CYS A 86 5.48 13.05 0.49
C CYS A 86 6.44 12.05 -0.18
N GLY A 87 6.17 10.74 -0.09
CA GLY A 87 6.93 9.67 -0.74
C GLY A 87 8.01 9.00 0.12
N HIS A 88 8.29 9.53 1.31
CA HIS A 88 9.28 8.94 2.21
C HIS A 88 8.74 7.70 2.93
N ILE A 89 9.60 6.70 3.08
CA ILE A 89 9.30 5.41 3.68
C ILE A 89 10.04 5.25 5.01
N PHE A 90 9.34 4.74 6.03
CA PHE A 90 9.85 4.51 7.37
C PHE A 90 9.36 3.17 7.91
N ALA A 91 10.02 2.61 8.93
CA ALA A 91 9.43 1.55 9.74
C ALA A 91 8.23 2.11 10.51
N PHE A 92 7.17 1.32 10.70
CA PHE A 92 5.93 1.81 11.30
C PHE A 92 6.13 2.34 12.73
N PRO A 93 6.75 1.59 13.67
CA PRO A 93 6.95 2.09 15.03
C PRO A 93 7.78 3.37 15.06
N SER A 94 8.80 3.47 14.20
CA SER A 94 9.70 4.63 14.15
C SER A 94 8.98 5.91 13.69
N ILE A 95 8.14 5.83 12.65
CA ILE A 95 7.36 7.01 12.24
C ILE A 95 6.25 7.32 13.24
N MET A 96 5.65 6.32 13.88
CA MET A 96 4.66 6.55 14.94
C MET A 96 5.27 7.24 16.16
N GLN A 97 6.46 6.82 16.57
CA GLN A 97 7.23 7.52 17.61
C GLN A 97 7.42 8.99 17.25
N HIS A 98 7.91 9.29 16.05
CA HIS A 98 8.07 10.67 15.57
C HIS A 98 6.76 11.46 15.62
N LEU A 99 5.66 10.87 15.10
CA LEU A 99 4.36 11.51 15.10
C LEU A 99 3.84 11.76 16.52
N MET A 100 4.08 10.87 17.48
CA MET A 100 3.64 11.04 18.87
C MET A 100 4.43 12.15 19.58
N HIS A 101 5.72 12.30 19.29
CA HIS A 101 6.53 13.38 19.88
C HIS A 101 6.22 14.76 19.31
N HIS A 102 5.92 14.83 18.00
CA HIS A 102 5.78 16.11 17.29
C HIS A 102 4.34 16.48 16.92
N GLY A 103 3.39 15.53 16.94
CA GLY A 103 1.99 15.69 16.55
C GLY A 103 1.05 16.10 17.69
N GLY A 104 1.58 16.33 18.89
CA GLY A 104 0.83 16.72 20.07
C GLY A 104 -0.17 15.66 20.55
N ASP A 105 -0.99 16.03 21.53
CA ASP A 105 -1.95 15.11 22.16
C ASP A 105 -2.85 14.43 21.12
N GLN A 106 -3.04 13.12 21.31
CA GLN A 106 -3.95 12.29 20.51
C GLN A 106 -3.64 12.28 19.00
N LEU A 107 -2.40 12.62 18.59
CA LEU A 107 -1.98 12.62 17.18
C LEU A 107 -2.84 13.54 16.28
N LYS A 108 -3.45 14.57 16.88
CA LYS A 108 -4.40 15.47 16.21
C LYS A 108 -3.72 16.54 15.36
N ARG A 109 -2.46 16.88 15.63
CA ARG A 109 -1.71 17.89 14.87
C ARG A 109 -0.85 17.20 13.82
N SER A 110 -0.63 17.89 12.71
CA SER A 110 0.38 17.48 11.73
C SER A 110 1.77 17.64 12.33
N ALA A 111 2.60 16.61 12.18
CA ALA A 111 4.03 16.71 12.41
C ALA A 111 4.78 16.89 11.07
N PRO A 112 5.95 17.53 11.05
CA PRO A 112 6.75 17.63 9.83
C PRO A 112 7.39 16.27 9.51
N CYS A 113 7.47 15.90 8.23
CA CYS A 113 8.23 14.74 7.79
C CYS A 113 9.73 14.88 8.18
N PRO A 114 10.37 13.85 8.75
CA PRO A 114 11.79 13.90 9.13
C PRO A 114 12.77 14.22 7.99
N LEU A 115 12.38 13.98 6.74
CA LEU A 115 13.26 14.15 5.57
C LEU A 115 13.01 15.43 4.77
N CYS A 116 11.76 15.87 4.65
CA CYS A 116 11.42 17.04 3.82
C CYS A 116 10.51 18.07 4.50
N PHE A 117 10.18 17.88 5.77
CA PHE A 117 9.34 18.78 6.57
C PHE A 117 7.92 19.03 6.06
N ALA A 118 7.47 18.28 5.04
CA ALA A 118 6.08 18.30 4.63
C ALA A 118 5.16 17.86 5.78
N PRO A 119 4.00 18.51 5.99
CA PRO A 119 3.07 18.14 7.05
C PRO A 119 2.57 16.71 6.83
N LEU A 120 2.53 15.94 7.90
CA LEU A 120 2.15 14.53 7.93
C LEU A 120 1.25 14.26 9.13
N VAL A 121 0.21 13.47 8.93
CA VAL A 121 -0.62 12.90 9.99
C VAL A 121 -0.67 11.37 9.88
N ALA A 122 -0.86 10.67 11.00
CA ALA A 122 -0.80 9.20 11.01
C ALA A 122 -1.84 8.52 10.13
N ARG A 123 -3.01 9.15 9.96
CA ARG A 123 -4.08 8.64 9.09
C ARG A 123 -3.68 8.59 7.61
N GLU A 124 -2.67 9.35 7.20
CA GLU A 124 -2.18 9.44 5.82
C GLU A 124 -1.05 8.46 5.52
N LEU A 125 -0.56 7.71 6.51
CA LEU A 125 0.40 6.65 6.25
C LEU A 125 -0.28 5.52 5.45
N ARG A 126 0.46 4.86 4.55
CA ARG A 126 0.03 3.67 3.79
C ARG A 126 1.08 2.58 3.87
N LEU A 127 0.65 1.32 3.81
CA LEU A 127 1.59 0.20 3.76
C LEU A 127 2.49 0.35 2.53
N ALA A 128 3.79 0.05 2.66
CA ALA A 128 4.72 0.04 1.54
C ALA A 128 5.22 -1.38 1.29
N LEU A 129 5.05 -1.86 0.05
CA LEU A 129 5.63 -3.10 -0.44
C LEU A 129 6.94 -2.78 -1.16
N ILE A 130 8.05 -3.28 -0.64
CA ILE A 130 9.37 -3.06 -1.22
C ILE A 130 9.72 -4.29 -2.05
N THR A 131 9.71 -4.14 -3.37
CA THR A 131 10.04 -5.21 -4.31
C THR A 131 11.48 -5.01 -4.80
N PRO A 132 12.41 -5.92 -4.45
CA PRO A 132 13.75 -5.86 -4.98
C PRO A 132 13.74 -6.11 -6.50
N VAL A 133 14.46 -5.30 -7.25
CA VAL A 133 14.63 -5.46 -8.70
C VAL A 133 16.11 -5.46 -9.06
N THR A 134 16.53 -6.36 -9.93
CA THR A 134 17.92 -6.38 -10.41
C THR A 134 18.04 -5.45 -11.62
N PRO A 135 18.83 -4.36 -11.54
CA PRO A 135 19.03 -3.49 -12.68
C PRO A 135 19.81 -4.24 -13.77
N ALA A 136 19.40 -4.04 -15.03
CA ALA A 136 20.12 -4.61 -16.17
C ALA A 136 21.52 -4.00 -16.27
N LYS A 137 22.55 -4.85 -16.46
CA LYS A 137 23.94 -4.42 -16.64
C LYS A 137 24.32 -4.48 -18.11
N VAL A 138 25.24 -3.60 -18.54
CA VAL A 138 25.78 -3.65 -19.90
C VAL A 138 26.40 -5.02 -20.16
N GLY A 139 26.03 -5.65 -21.29
CA GLY A 139 26.48 -6.99 -21.65
C GLY A 139 25.66 -8.15 -21.05
N SER A 140 24.67 -7.86 -20.20
CA SER A 140 23.75 -8.90 -19.70
C SER A 140 22.67 -9.25 -20.73
N ALA A 141 22.28 -10.52 -20.78
CA ALA A 141 21.12 -10.95 -21.55
C ALA A 141 19.83 -10.40 -20.90
N ALA A 142 18.96 -9.81 -21.72
CA ALA A 142 17.67 -9.28 -21.28
C ALA A 142 16.53 -10.03 -21.98
N THR A 143 15.47 -10.35 -21.23
CA THR A 143 14.24 -10.90 -21.77
C THR A 143 13.20 -9.80 -21.86
N PHE A 144 12.59 -9.65 -23.04
CA PHE A 144 11.51 -8.69 -23.26
C PHE A 144 10.16 -9.42 -23.27
N GLN A 145 9.22 -8.94 -22.47
CA GLN A 145 7.84 -9.40 -22.51
C GLN A 145 7.06 -8.52 -23.49
N LEU A 146 6.49 -9.12 -24.53
CA LEU A 146 5.57 -8.40 -25.40
C LEU A 146 4.31 -8.04 -24.63
N LEU A 147 3.97 -6.75 -24.62
CA LEU A 147 2.75 -6.21 -24.03
C LEU A 147 1.79 -5.76 -25.13
N LYS A 148 0.49 -5.91 -24.88
CA LYS A 148 -0.61 -5.44 -25.72
C LYS A 148 -1.50 -4.53 -24.88
N ARG A 149 -2.13 -3.55 -25.52
CA ARG A 149 -3.19 -2.74 -24.92
C ARG A 149 -4.35 -2.61 -25.89
N GLY A 150 -5.58 -2.54 -25.37
CA GLY A 150 -6.74 -2.22 -26.17
C GLY A 150 -6.67 -0.77 -26.68
N ARG A 151 -7.35 -0.46 -27.78
CA ARG A 151 -7.30 0.87 -28.42
C ARG A 151 -7.83 1.99 -27.52
N THR A 152 -8.74 1.65 -26.62
CA THR A 152 -9.43 2.56 -25.68
C THR A 152 -8.87 2.54 -24.27
N THR A 153 -7.78 1.79 -24.02
CA THR A 153 -7.17 1.67 -22.69
C THR A 153 -5.67 1.94 -22.76
N ILE A 154 -5.15 2.57 -21.71
CA ILE A 154 -3.72 2.77 -21.51
C ILE A 154 -3.06 1.61 -20.78
N LEU A 155 -3.83 0.66 -20.24
CA LEU A 155 -3.26 -0.43 -19.45
C LEU A 155 -2.62 -1.50 -20.33
N PRO A 156 -1.33 -1.82 -20.09
CA PRO A 156 -0.66 -2.91 -20.76
C PRO A 156 -1.07 -4.28 -20.17
N GLN A 157 -1.09 -5.30 -21.02
CA GLN A 157 -1.33 -6.70 -20.68
C GLN A 157 -0.29 -7.58 -21.39
N CYS A 158 0.17 -8.65 -20.75
CA CYS A 158 1.07 -9.61 -21.39
C CYS A 158 0.41 -10.26 -22.61
N ALA A 159 1.11 -10.28 -23.74
CA ALA A 159 0.70 -11.05 -24.90
C ALA A 159 0.87 -12.55 -24.60
N GLY A 160 -0.24 -13.30 -24.46
CA GLY A 160 -0.22 -14.76 -24.39
C GLY A 160 -0.11 -15.36 -22.98
N ALA A 161 -0.97 -14.95 -22.03
CA ALA A 161 -1.10 -15.56 -20.70
C ALA A 161 -1.59 -17.03 -20.75
N GLY A 162 -0.76 -17.91 -21.32
CA GLY A 162 -1.04 -19.32 -21.59
C GLY A 162 0.19 -20.17 -21.88
N ALA A 163 1.37 -19.81 -21.36
CA ALA A 163 2.54 -20.71 -21.37
C ALA A 163 3.38 -20.50 -20.10
N PRO A 164 3.62 -21.55 -19.29
CA PRO A 164 4.54 -21.45 -18.17
C PRO A 164 5.96 -21.23 -18.71
N LEU A 165 6.69 -20.32 -18.07
CA LEU A 165 8.13 -20.10 -18.28
C LEU A 165 8.84 -21.46 -18.28
N GLY A 166 9.37 -21.82 -19.45
CA GLY A 166 10.10 -23.07 -19.64
C GLY A 166 11.29 -23.16 -18.69
N LYS A 167 11.49 -24.35 -18.12
CA LYS A 167 12.67 -24.71 -17.34
C LYS A 167 13.95 -24.42 -18.16
N PRO A 168 15.04 -23.93 -17.55
CA PRO A 168 16.33 -23.93 -18.21
C PRO A 168 16.76 -25.37 -18.49
N GLY A 169 16.94 -25.70 -19.78
CA GLY A 169 17.52 -26.95 -20.24
C GLY A 169 19.05 -27.00 -20.06
N PRO A 170 19.66 -28.19 -20.17
CA PRO A 170 20.89 -28.54 -19.48
C PRO A 170 22.13 -27.95 -20.17
N THR A 171 23.05 -27.40 -19.39
CA THR A 171 24.43 -27.20 -19.84
C THR A 171 25.31 -28.22 -19.15
N THR A 172 25.99 -28.99 -19.99
CA THR A 172 26.88 -30.10 -19.71
C THR A 172 28.02 -29.72 -18.76
N THR A 173 28.31 -30.69 -17.89
CA THR A 173 29.43 -30.78 -16.96
C THR A 173 30.78 -30.59 -17.65
N THR A 174 31.62 -29.70 -17.12
CA THR A 174 33.05 -29.97 -17.02
C THR A 174 33.52 -29.54 -15.63
N THR A 175 34.08 -30.50 -14.93
CA THR A 175 34.79 -30.40 -13.66
C THR A 175 35.91 -29.36 -13.71
N ASP A 176 36.07 -28.58 -12.64
CA ASP A 176 37.36 -28.47 -11.94
C ASP A 176 37.17 -27.85 -10.55
N ALA A 177 37.84 -28.48 -9.58
CA ALA A 177 37.81 -28.16 -8.18
C ALA A 177 38.82 -27.05 -7.85
N ALA A 178 38.40 -26.04 -7.08
CA ALA A 178 39.31 -25.24 -6.27
C ALA A 178 38.59 -24.65 -5.05
N THR A 179 39.05 -25.12 -3.90
CA THR A 179 38.76 -24.70 -2.53
C THR A 179 38.90 -23.19 -2.32
N SER A 180 37.88 -22.54 -1.74
CA SER A 180 38.10 -21.48 -0.74
C SER A 180 36.83 -21.18 0.04
N SER A 181 37.02 -21.26 1.35
CA SER A 181 36.12 -21.01 2.45
C SER A 181 35.80 -19.52 2.61
N SER A 182 34.52 -19.17 2.71
CA SER A 182 34.08 -18.03 3.54
C SER A 182 32.59 -18.14 3.88
N SER A 183 32.37 -18.19 5.20
CA SER A 183 31.15 -17.96 5.99
C SER A 183 29.89 -17.48 5.27
N SER A 184 28.92 -18.37 5.15
CA SER A 184 27.52 -18.07 4.87
C SER A 184 26.75 -17.80 6.16
N THR A 185 26.50 -16.53 6.48
CA THR A 185 25.41 -16.17 7.39
C THR A 185 24.12 -16.13 6.59
N ALA A 186 23.18 -16.96 7.02
CA ALA A 186 21.92 -17.24 6.36
C ALA A 186 21.04 -15.98 6.25
N ALA A 187 20.71 -15.61 5.01
CA ALA A 187 19.60 -14.71 4.71
C ALA A 187 18.29 -15.39 5.12
N SER A 188 17.73 -14.95 6.24
CA SER A 188 16.42 -15.40 6.70
C SER A 188 15.33 -14.64 5.94
N THR A 189 15.07 -15.04 4.70
CA THR A 189 13.80 -14.73 4.03
C THR A 189 12.74 -15.70 4.51
N ALA A 190 11.87 -15.25 5.41
CA ALA A 190 10.65 -15.97 5.78
C ALA A 190 9.50 -14.99 6.01
N THR A 191 9.08 -14.29 4.96
CA THR A 191 7.72 -13.72 4.88
C THR A 191 6.90 -14.62 3.98
N ALA A 192 6.49 -15.77 4.50
CA ALA A 192 5.59 -16.68 3.79
C ALA A 192 4.64 -17.36 4.78
N ALA A 193 3.49 -16.73 5.03
CA ALA A 193 2.34 -17.38 5.62
C ALA A 193 1.04 -16.87 4.97
N SER A 194 0.66 -17.60 3.91
CA SER A 194 -0.68 -17.76 3.30
C SER A 194 -1.24 -16.70 2.31
N GLN A 195 -1.88 -17.25 1.26
CA GLN A 195 -2.83 -16.68 0.29
C GLN A 195 -2.27 -16.05 -1.01
N GLY A 196 -2.30 -16.85 -2.09
CA GLY A 196 -2.35 -16.39 -3.48
C GLY A 196 -1.20 -15.49 -3.99
N PRO A 197 -1.15 -15.18 -5.29
CA PRO A 197 -0.29 -14.10 -5.78
C PRO A 197 -0.82 -12.77 -5.23
N HIS A 198 0.07 -11.95 -4.64
CA HIS A 198 -0.25 -10.60 -4.18
C HIS A 198 -0.97 -9.81 -5.30
N PRO A 199 -2.02 -9.00 -5.03
CA PRO A 199 -2.83 -8.37 -6.08
C PRO A 199 -2.03 -7.59 -7.14
N LEU A 200 -0.98 -6.88 -6.71
CA LEU A 200 -0.07 -6.16 -7.62
C LEU A 200 0.74 -7.06 -8.57
N ARG A 201 0.83 -8.37 -8.31
CA ARG A 201 1.55 -9.34 -9.15
C ARG A 201 0.70 -9.88 -10.30
N VAL A 202 -0.62 -9.72 -10.25
CA VAL A 202 -1.53 -10.20 -11.31
C VAL A 202 -1.23 -9.50 -12.63
N ASN A 203 -0.97 -8.19 -12.59
CA ASN A 203 -0.45 -7.43 -13.73
C ASN A 203 0.70 -6.53 -13.28
N PRO A 204 1.97 -6.99 -13.40
CA PRO A 204 3.14 -6.23 -12.94
C PRO A 204 3.41 -4.95 -13.75
N TYR A 205 2.73 -4.78 -14.89
CA TYR A 205 2.90 -3.64 -15.80
C TYR A 205 1.82 -2.57 -15.62
N ALA A 206 0.77 -2.84 -14.84
CA ALA A 206 -0.25 -1.85 -14.53
C ALA A 206 0.24 -0.86 -13.47
N LYS A 207 -0.14 0.42 -13.64
CA LYS A 207 0.10 1.51 -12.68
C LYS A 207 -0.51 1.21 -11.31
N PHE A 208 -1.67 0.58 -11.31
CA PHE A 208 -2.37 0.17 -10.09
C PHE A 208 -3.04 -1.18 -10.28
N ALA A 209 -3.38 -1.82 -9.16
CA ALA A 209 -4.32 -2.93 -9.11
C ALA A 209 -5.42 -2.59 -8.09
N THR A 210 -6.58 -3.21 -8.25
CA THR A 210 -7.68 -3.11 -7.28
C THR A 210 -7.60 -4.27 -6.28
N ALA A 211 -7.97 -4.01 -5.03
CA ALA A 211 -8.17 -5.03 -4.01
C ALA A 211 -9.61 -4.97 -3.51
N ASP A 212 -10.22 -6.15 -3.42
CA ASP A 212 -11.46 -6.35 -2.70
C ASP A 212 -11.21 -6.31 -1.18
N SER A 213 -12.30 -6.34 -0.40
CA SER A 213 -12.23 -6.37 1.05
C SER A 213 -11.36 -7.50 1.58
N LYS A 214 -11.47 -8.71 1.00
CA LYS A 214 -10.70 -9.88 1.43
C LYS A 214 -9.19 -9.68 1.25
N ALA A 215 -8.76 -9.21 0.08
CA ALA A 215 -7.35 -8.94 -0.20
C ALA A 215 -6.81 -7.82 0.69
N ALA A 216 -7.58 -6.74 0.88
CA ALA A 216 -7.19 -5.63 1.75
C ALA A 216 -7.03 -6.08 3.21
N MET A 217 -8.00 -6.86 3.72
CA MET A 217 -7.93 -7.47 5.06
C MET A 217 -6.70 -8.36 5.24
N GLY A 218 -6.39 -9.20 4.25
CA GLY A 218 -5.21 -10.06 4.31
C GLY A 218 -3.91 -9.26 4.49
N LEU A 219 -3.79 -8.10 3.84
CA LEU A 219 -2.62 -7.23 3.97
C LEU A 219 -2.52 -6.57 5.34
N TRP A 220 -3.63 -6.06 5.87
CA TRP A 220 -3.65 -5.46 7.21
C TRP A 220 -3.43 -6.50 8.30
N ALA A 221 -4.01 -7.70 8.17
CA ALA A 221 -3.79 -8.81 9.08
C ALA A 221 -2.32 -9.26 9.08
N GLY A 222 -1.70 -9.34 7.90
CA GLY A 222 -0.27 -9.64 7.77
C GLY A 222 0.61 -8.60 8.48
N ALA A 223 0.36 -7.31 8.23
CA ALA A 223 1.05 -6.21 8.88
C ALA A 223 0.85 -6.19 10.41
N ALA A 224 -0.37 -6.47 10.88
CA ALA A 224 -0.68 -6.55 12.31
C ALA A 224 0.04 -7.74 12.97
N SER A 225 0.09 -8.90 12.30
CA SER A 225 0.80 -10.09 12.77
C SER A 225 2.31 -9.83 12.91
N GLU A 226 2.92 -9.15 11.92
CA GLU A 226 4.33 -8.74 11.98
C GLU A 226 4.61 -7.82 13.17
N LEU A 227 3.79 -6.78 13.36
CA LEU A 227 3.91 -5.86 14.50
C LEU A 227 3.68 -6.55 15.85
N ALA A 228 2.71 -7.46 15.93
CA ALA A 228 2.41 -8.20 17.15
C ALA A 228 3.53 -9.20 17.50
N ALA A 229 4.15 -9.83 16.49
CA ALA A 229 5.33 -10.67 16.69
C ALA A 229 6.49 -9.85 17.24
N TYR A 230 6.74 -8.66 16.67
CA TYR A 230 7.77 -7.76 17.18
C TYR A 230 7.48 -7.26 18.61
N ALA A 231 6.23 -6.90 18.90
CA ALA A 231 5.80 -6.52 20.25
C ALA A 231 6.11 -7.64 21.26
N ARG A 232 5.76 -8.89 20.93
CA ARG A 232 6.05 -10.06 21.79
C ARG A 232 7.54 -10.22 22.05
N ALA A 233 8.38 -10.14 21.00
CA ALA A 233 9.82 -10.26 21.13
C ALA A 233 10.39 -9.19 22.09
N VAL A 234 10.01 -7.92 21.88
CA VAL A 234 10.45 -6.80 22.71
C VAL A 234 10.00 -6.96 24.17
N THR A 235 8.74 -7.37 24.39
CA THR A 235 8.24 -7.59 25.76
C THR A 235 8.86 -8.79 26.46
N ALA A 236 9.28 -9.82 25.72
CA ALA A 236 9.90 -11.02 26.27
C ALA A 236 11.37 -10.79 26.68
N GLU A 237 12.11 -9.98 25.91
CA GLU A 237 13.47 -9.55 26.27
C GLU A 237 13.46 -8.71 27.56
N GLY A 238 12.43 -7.88 27.74
CA GLY A 238 12.27 -7.03 28.92
C GLY A 238 13.31 -5.91 28.99
N GLY A 239 13.37 -5.22 30.14
CA GLY A 239 14.30 -4.12 30.37
C GLY A 239 13.78 -2.72 30.03
N MET A 240 14.64 -1.72 30.22
CA MET A 240 14.27 -0.31 30.04
C MET A 240 14.00 0.05 28.58
N ASP A 241 14.76 -0.53 27.65
CA ASP A 241 14.60 -0.26 26.22
C ASP A 241 13.27 -0.80 25.69
N ALA A 242 12.87 -1.98 26.14
CA ALA A 242 11.56 -2.56 25.82
C ALA A 242 10.40 -1.66 26.28
N ALA A 243 10.49 -1.10 27.50
CA ALA A 243 9.50 -0.18 28.03
C ALA A 243 9.43 1.14 27.23
N GLN A 244 10.54 1.58 26.64
CA GLN A 244 10.58 2.78 25.81
C GLN A 244 9.99 2.55 24.42
N VAL A 245 10.23 1.40 23.80
CA VAL A 245 9.84 1.13 22.41
C VAL A 245 8.40 0.59 22.30
N ALA A 246 7.94 -0.21 23.28
CA ALA A 246 6.64 -0.87 23.24
C ALA A 246 5.42 0.06 22.96
N PRO A 247 5.33 1.28 23.54
CA PRO A 247 4.21 2.18 23.27
C PRO A 247 4.05 2.52 21.78
N TYR A 248 5.15 2.65 21.04
CA TYR A 248 5.11 2.99 19.61
C TYR A 248 4.71 1.81 18.73
N ILE A 249 5.02 0.59 19.16
CA ILE A 249 4.58 -0.63 18.48
C ILE A 249 3.05 -0.77 18.63
N TYR A 250 2.53 -0.59 19.86
CA TYR A 250 1.09 -0.64 20.10
C TYR A 250 0.34 0.51 19.41
N ALA A 251 0.88 1.72 19.42
CA ALA A 251 0.31 2.84 18.67
C ALA A 251 0.27 2.56 17.16
N SER A 252 1.25 1.82 16.61
CA SER A 252 1.25 1.39 15.21
C SER A 252 0.12 0.41 14.92
N LEU A 253 -0.12 -0.57 15.81
CA LEU A 253 -1.24 -1.50 15.72
C LEU A 253 -2.58 -0.76 15.74
N ASP A 254 -2.76 0.19 16.66
CA ASP A 254 -3.99 0.98 16.76
C ASP A 254 -4.21 1.88 15.54
N ALA A 255 -3.15 2.51 15.03
CA ALA A 255 -3.20 3.32 13.82
C ALA A 255 -3.54 2.47 12.58
N LEU A 256 -2.99 1.26 12.47
CA LEU A 256 -3.34 0.29 11.42
C LEU A 256 -4.81 -0.09 11.50
N ALA A 257 -5.28 -0.35 12.72
CA ALA A 257 -6.65 -0.74 13.00
C ALA A 257 -7.67 0.33 12.59
N LEU A 258 -7.40 1.56 13.02
CA LEU A 258 -8.22 2.70 12.67
C LEU A 258 -8.26 2.94 11.16
N ARG A 259 -7.13 2.74 10.48
CA ARG A 259 -7.05 2.88 9.02
C ARG A 259 -7.89 1.83 8.30
N ALA A 260 -7.82 0.57 8.71
CA ALA A 260 -8.62 -0.51 8.14
C ALA A 260 -10.13 -0.23 8.28
N ARG A 261 -10.57 0.20 9.47
CA ARG A 261 -11.99 0.58 9.71
C ARG A 261 -12.45 1.74 8.84
N ARG A 262 -11.62 2.79 8.72
CA ARG A 262 -11.92 3.96 7.88
C ARG A 262 -12.03 3.58 6.41
N TRP A 263 -11.09 2.77 5.93
CA TRP A 263 -11.13 2.31 4.55
C TRP A 263 -12.41 1.52 4.25
N ALA A 264 -12.81 0.59 5.12
CA ALA A 264 -14.02 -0.19 4.91
C ALA A 264 -15.28 0.68 4.92
N THR A 265 -15.34 1.65 5.83
CA THR A 265 -16.44 2.63 5.86
C THR A 265 -16.48 3.45 4.57
N HIS A 266 -15.33 3.97 4.12
CA HIS A 266 -15.22 4.75 2.89
C HIS A 266 -15.62 3.91 1.66
N ARG A 267 -15.09 2.70 1.54
CA ARG A 267 -15.43 1.76 0.47
C ARG A 267 -16.92 1.46 0.43
N ALA A 268 -17.55 1.17 1.57
CA ALA A 268 -18.98 0.93 1.64
C ALA A 268 -19.80 2.14 1.17
N GLN A 269 -19.40 3.36 1.55
CA GLN A 269 -20.04 4.59 1.08
C GLN A 269 -19.89 4.79 -0.42
N VAL A 270 -18.69 4.56 -0.98
CA VAL A 270 -18.43 4.66 -2.41
C VAL A 270 -19.26 3.65 -3.21
N LEU A 271 -19.32 2.40 -2.76
CA LEU A 271 -20.12 1.35 -3.40
C LEU A 271 -21.61 1.65 -3.30
N ALA A 272 -22.10 2.14 -2.15
CA ALA A 272 -23.49 2.52 -1.97
C ALA A 272 -23.90 3.68 -2.90
N ALA A 273 -23.04 4.67 -3.08
CA ALA A 273 -23.27 5.80 -4.00
C ALA A 273 -23.34 5.38 -5.48
N GLN A 274 -22.83 4.20 -5.84
CA GLN A 274 -22.86 3.67 -7.20
C GLN A 274 -24.14 2.86 -7.51
N LEU A 275 -24.96 2.54 -6.51
CA LEU A 275 -26.22 1.84 -6.70
C LEU A 275 -27.25 2.79 -7.35
N PRO A 276 -27.91 2.38 -8.46
CA PRO A 276 -28.92 3.21 -9.11
C PRO A 276 -30.14 3.37 -8.20
N GLY A 277 -30.32 4.58 -7.64
CA GLY A 277 -31.42 4.93 -6.73
C GLY A 277 -31.15 6.10 -5.76
N ALA A 278 -29.89 6.53 -5.60
CA ALA A 278 -29.52 7.67 -4.75
C ALA A 278 -29.84 9.03 -5.43
N VAL A 279 -31.13 9.36 -5.55
CA VAL A 279 -31.57 10.71 -5.96
C VAL A 279 -31.62 11.61 -4.73
N LEU A 280 -30.94 12.75 -4.80
CA LEU A 280 -31.10 13.89 -3.90
C LEU A 280 -32.54 14.41 -4.01
N GLY A 281 -33.39 14.12 -3.04
CA GLY A 281 -34.73 14.69 -2.90
C GLY A 281 -34.78 15.64 -1.71
N GLY A 282 -34.96 16.94 -2.00
CA GLY A 282 -35.31 17.94 -1.00
C GLY A 282 -36.81 17.97 -0.69
N GLU A 283 -37.09 18.57 0.46
CA GLU A 283 -38.38 19.07 0.96
C GLU A 283 -39.38 18.05 1.54
N GLY A 284 -39.52 18.11 2.87
CA GLY A 284 -40.43 17.32 3.69
C GLY A 284 -39.99 17.31 5.16
N GLU A 285 -39.97 18.48 5.79
CA GLU A 285 -39.86 18.59 7.26
C GLU A 285 -41.08 17.89 7.91
N GLU A 286 -40.84 17.22 9.05
CA GLU A 286 -41.80 16.47 9.90
C GLU A 286 -42.14 14.99 9.59
N ALA A 287 -41.41 14.30 8.70
CA ALA A 287 -41.45 12.82 8.66
C ALA A 287 -40.08 12.12 8.50
N VAL A 288 -38.97 12.85 8.67
CA VAL A 288 -37.61 12.39 8.30
C VAL A 288 -36.70 12.11 9.52
N GLU A 289 -37.26 12.12 10.74
CA GLU A 289 -36.47 11.82 11.95
C GLU A 289 -36.44 10.33 12.36
N ALA A 290 -37.17 9.45 11.68
CA ALA A 290 -37.20 8.01 12.00
C ALA A 290 -36.61 7.08 10.93
N GLU A 291 -36.25 7.58 9.74
CA GLU A 291 -35.62 6.79 8.64
C GLU A 291 -34.17 7.22 8.32
N ARG A 292 -33.53 7.96 9.23
CA ARG A 292 -32.11 8.35 9.14
C ARG A 292 -31.22 7.73 10.20
N GLU A 293 -31.66 6.67 10.87
CA GLU A 293 -30.76 5.81 11.65
C GLU A 293 -30.20 4.69 10.77
N GLY A 294 -29.40 5.07 9.77
CA GLY A 294 -28.40 4.17 9.19
C GLY A 294 -27.24 4.02 10.18
N ALA A 295 -27.50 3.44 11.34
CA ALA A 295 -26.49 3.24 12.38
C ALA A 295 -25.50 2.15 11.93
N VAL A 296 -24.25 2.53 11.68
CA VAL A 296 -23.14 1.60 11.50
C VAL A 296 -22.87 0.94 12.85
N MET A 297 -23.31 -0.30 13.04
CA MET A 297 -23.18 -1.04 14.30
C MET A 297 -22.02 -2.05 14.23
N VAL A 298 -21.07 -1.93 15.16
CA VAL A 298 -19.90 -2.83 15.31
C VAL A 298 -20.24 -3.94 16.32
N VAL A 299 -20.18 -5.22 15.93
CA VAL A 299 -20.43 -6.39 16.81
C VAL A 299 -19.29 -7.41 16.65
N ALA A 300 -18.79 -7.97 17.76
CA ALA A 300 -17.59 -8.82 17.83
C ALA A 300 -17.89 -10.33 18.04
N GLU A 301 -17.09 -11.24 17.46
CA GLU A 301 -17.07 -12.66 17.89
C GLU A 301 -15.71 -13.37 17.64
N THR A 302 -15.28 -14.14 18.64
CA THR A 302 -14.06 -14.99 18.82
C THR A 302 -12.70 -14.35 19.16
N VAL A 303 -12.05 -14.93 20.18
CA VAL A 303 -10.91 -14.42 20.95
C VAL A 303 -9.67 -15.29 20.77
N VAL A 304 -8.51 -14.67 20.51
CA VAL A 304 -7.20 -15.29 20.77
C VAL A 304 -6.36 -14.29 21.56
N GLU A 305 -6.05 -14.64 22.81
CA GLU A 305 -5.09 -13.96 23.72
C GLU A 305 -5.16 -12.42 23.76
N GLY A 306 -6.36 -11.85 23.95
CA GLY A 306 -6.52 -10.41 24.25
C GLY A 306 -6.40 -9.47 23.05
N TRP A 307 -6.42 -10.00 21.81
CA TRP A 307 -6.51 -9.21 20.57
C TRP A 307 -7.72 -9.66 19.75
N VAL A 308 -8.75 -8.82 19.66
CA VAL A 308 -9.96 -9.01 18.86
C VAL A 308 -10.47 -7.64 18.48
N VAL A 309 -10.76 -7.43 17.19
CA VAL A 309 -11.94 -6.66 16.79
C VAL A 309 -12.45 -7.27 15.51
N VAL A 310 -13.75 -7.53 15.46
CA VAL A 310 -14.55 -7.75 14.25
C VAL A 310 -15.44 -6.52 14.13
N ALA A 311 -15.42 -5.85 12.98
CA ALA A 311 -16.35 -4.78 12.66
C ALA A 311 -17.24 -5.20 11.50
N MET A 312 -18.53 -5.38 11.79
CA MET A 312 -19.56 -5.52 10.78
C MET A 312 -19.96 -4.13 10.28
N VAL A 313 -19.86 -3.88 8.98
CA VAL A 313 -20.46 -2.70 8.36
C VAL A 313 -21.84 -3.12 7.86
N VAL A 314 -22.89 -2.61 8.50
CA VAL A 314 -24.27 -2.87 8.10
C VAL A 314 -24.77 -1.66 7.31
N VAL A 315 -25.33 -1.89 6.13
CA VAL A 315 -26.05 -0.86 5.35
C VAL A 315 -27.53 -1.27 5.33
N GLY A 316 -28.38 -0.51 6.01
CA GLY A 316 -29.78 -0.90 6.20
C GLY A 316 -29.93 -2.14 7.10
N LYS A 317 -30.43 -3.25 6.55
CA LYS A 317 -30.58 -4.55 7.26
C LYS A 317 -29.56 -5.61 6.85
N GLU A 318 -28.64 -5.28 5.93
CA GLU A 318 -27.67 -6.24 5.40
C GLU A 318 -26.27 -5.97 5.95
N VAL A 319 -25.60 -7.02 6.42
CA VAL A 319 -24.17 -7.00 6.76
C VAL A 319 -23.38 -6.98 5.44
N VAL A 320 -22.69 -5.88 5.18
CA VAL A 320 -21.97 -5.61 3.92
C VAL A 320 -20.49 -5.95 4.03
N GLU A 321 -19.87 -5.80 5.20
CA GLU A 321 -18.42 -6.02 5.33
C GLU A 321 -18.00 -6.44 6.74
N THR A 322 -16.96 -7.28 6.85
CA THR A 322 -16.38 -7.71 8.13
C THR A 322 -14.89 -7.34 8.16
N VAL A 323 -14.48 -6.47 9.09
CA VAL A 323 -13.11 -5.93 9.18
C VAL A 323 -12.44 -6.32 10.49
N VAL A 324 -11.18 -6.78 10.44
CA VAL A 324 -10.47 -7.33 11.62
C VAL A 324 -9.25 -6.50 12.01
N VAL A 325 -9.30 -5.68 13.07
CA VAL A 325 -8.08 -5.19 13.78
C VAL A 325 -8.39 -4.52 15.15
N GLY A 326 -7.78 -5.00 16.25
CA GLY A 326 -7.64 -4.26 17.53
C GLY A 326 -7.51 -5.13 18.80
N ARG A 327 -7.14 -4.51 19.94
CA ARG A 327 -6.87 -5.14 21.25
C ARG A 327 -8.16 -5.29 22.08
N VAL A 328 -8.35 -6.43 22.74
CA VAL A 328 -9.35 -6.59 23.81
C VAL A 328 -8.71 -6.09 25.09
N GLU A 329 -9.20 -4.97 25.62
CA GLU A 329 -8.92 -4.64 27.01
C GLU A 329 -9.74 -5.61 27.87
N ALA A 330 -9.06 -6.50 28.58
CA ALA A 330 -9.70 -7.30 29.61
C ALA A 330 -10.11 -6.36 30.75
N GLU A 331 -11.41 -6.26 31.03
CA GLU A 331 -11.89 -5.71 32.30
C GLU A 331 -11.20 -6.49 33.43
N ARG A 332 -10.39 -5.80 34.23
CA ARG A 332 -9.99 -6.32 35.54
C ARG A 332 -11.23 -6.24 36.43
N GLU A 333 -11.93 -7.36 36.56
CA GLU A 333 -12.80 -7.57 37.72
C GLU A 333 -11.92 -7.47 38.99
N GLY A 334 -12.42 -6.69 39.95
CA GLY A 334 -11.75 -6.36 41.21
C GLY A 334 -11.75 -7.48 42.25
#